data_AF-R7VUW1-F1
#
_entry.id   AF-R7VUW1-F1
#
_cell.length_a   1.000
_cell.length_b   1.000
_cell.length_c   1.000
_cell.angle_alpha   90.00
_cell.angle_beta   90.00
_cell.angle_gamma   90.00
#
_symmetry.space_group_name_H-M   'P 1'
#
loop_
_entity.id
_entity.type
_entity.pdbx_description
1 polymer ?
#
loop_
_entity_poly.entity_id
_entity_poly.type
_entity_poly.pdbx_seq_one_letter_code
_entity_poly.pdbx_strand_id
1 'polypeptide(L)'
;GRCVSPEECPCHHGGRLYQPNDTIVRDCNTCVCRGQRWHCGREECAGTCIATGDPHYVTFDGRAFSFLGDCEYLLAREVTGLFAVTTENVPCGTSGVTCTKSVVVVMGNTIVHMLRGRDVTVNGVSVRPPKVYSGSGLTLERAGLFLLLLSRLGLAVLWDGGTRVYVRLGPQHRLCGNFDGDAENDFSSRQGVLEPTPELFGNSWRLSLLCPEVNTLAPQESPHRAPWARRRCSVLRQRLFAPCHDAVPCQRFYDWCVFDACGCDSGGDCECLCTAIAAYAEECGRRGIHIRWRSQELC
;
A
#
# COMPACT_ATOMS: atom_id res chain seq x y z
N GLY A 1 21.83 -6.55 -38.46
CA GLY A 1 22.32 -5.39 -37.69
C GLY A 1 23.80 -5.16 -37.96
N ARG A 2 24.33 -3.98 -37.62
CA ARG A 2 25.76 -3.65 -37.70
C ARG A 2 26.50 -4.25 -36.50
N CYS A 3 27.72 -4.76 -36.70
CA CYS A 3 28.56 -5.23 -35.60
C CYS A 3 29.04 -4.04 -34.75
N VAL A 4 28.97 -4.19 -33.43
CA VAL A 4 29.42 -3.18 -32.45
C VAL A 4 30.38 -3.82 -31.46
N SER A 5 31.19 -3.00 -30.80
CA SER A 5 32.06 -3.49 -29.72
C SER A 5 31.23 -3.93 -28.50
N PRO A 6 31.74 -4.81 -27.62
CA PRO A 6 31.01 -5.24 -26.42
C PRO A 6 30.57 -4.09 -25.50
N GLU A 7 31.32 -2.99 -25.48
CA GLU A 7 31.02 -1.80 -24.67
C GLU A 7 29.87 -0.98 -25.26
N GLU A 8 29.70 -1.04 -26.58
CA GLU A 8 28.62 -0.40 -27.32
C GLU A 8 27.34 -1.23 -27.35
N CYS A 9 27.33 -2.40 -26.71
CA CYS A 9 26.13 -3.22 -26.68
C CYS A 9 25.04 -2.59 -25.78
N PRO A 10 23.82 -2.44 -26.31
CA PRO A 10 22.72 -1.79 -25.60
C PRO A 10 22.18 -2.67 -24.46
N CYS A 11 21.46 -2.06 -23.53
CA CYS A 11 20.77 -2.73 -22.44
C CYS A 11 19.27 -2.84 -22.71
N HIS A 12 18.62 -3.84 -22.11
CA HIS A 12 17.17 -3.98 -22.13
C HIS A 12 16.57 -3.68 -20.76
N HIS A 13 15.45 -2.95 -20.74
CA HIS A 13 14.64 -2.75 -19.54
C HIS A 13 13.18 -2.45 -19.91
N GLY A 14 12.21 -3.14 -19.30
CA GLY A 14 10.78 -2.91 -19.55
C GLY A 14 10.37 -3.01 -21.03
N GLY A 15 10.91 -4.00 -21.76
CA GLY A 15 10.63 -4.18 -23.19
C GLY A 15 11.28 -3.14 -24.12
N ARG A 16 12.04 -2.18 -23.59
CA ARG A 16 12.73 -1.13 -24.35
C ARG A 16 14.24 -1.36 -24.41
N LEU A 17 14.85 -0.85 -25.48
CA LEU A 17 16.29 -0.89 -25.73
C LEU A 17 16.92 0.47 -25.36
N TYR A 18 18.03 0.43 -24.62
CA TYR A 18 18.75 1.61 -24.12
C TYR A 18 20.19 1.58 -24.62
N GLN A 19 20.67 2.71 -25.13
CA GLN A 19 22.03 2.87 -25.62
C GLN A 19 23.05 2.87 -24.47
N PRO A 20 24.32 2.57 -24.74
CA PRO A 20 25.39 2.75 -23.77
C PRO A 20 25.36 4.14 -23.14
N ASN A 21 25.53 4.20 -21.82
CA ASN A 21 25.42 5.40 -20.97
C ASN A 21 24.01 5.98 -20.78
N ASP A 22 22.98 5.43 -21.42
CA ASP A 22 21.60 5.75 -21.04
C ASP A 22 21.36 5.38 -19.58
N THR A 23 20.50 6.16 -18.95
CA THR A 23 20.17 5.99 -17.54
C THR A 23 18.70 5.62 -17.35
N ILE A 24 18.46 4.82 -16.33
CA ILE A 24 17.12 4.58 -15.78
C ILE A 24 17.17 4.85 -14.28
N VAL A 25 16.02 5.20 -13.72
CA VAL A 25 15.85 5.27 -12.26
C VAL A 25 15.20 3.96 -11.82
N ARG A 26 15.82 3.29 -10.85
CA ARG A 26 15.28 2.13 -10.15
C ARG A 26 15.14 2.48 -8.68
N ASP A 27 13.91 2.62 -8.23
CA ASP A 27 13.56 3.11 -6.90
C ASP A 27 14.11 4.52 -6.66
N CYS A 28 15.15 4.66 -5.82
CA CYS A 28 15.89 5.90 -5.60
C CYS A 28 17.27 5.91 -6.27
N ASN A 29 17.69 4.78 -6.86
CA ASN A 29 19.01 4.62 -7.46
C ASN A 29 18.99 4.98 -8.95
N THR A 30 20.06 5.63 -9.41
CA THR A 30 20.32 5.80 -10.85
C THR A 30 21.12 4.60 -11.35
N CYS A 31 20.66 4.00 -12.45
CA CYS A 31 21.33 2.90 -13.13
C CYS A 31 21.82 3.36 -14.50
N VAL A 32 23.06 3.00 -14.85
CA VAL A 32 23.68 3.34 -16.13
C VAL A 32 23.89 2.07 -16.94
N CYS A 33 23.52 2.09 -18.23
CA CYS A 33 23.78 0.99 -19.14
C CYS A 33 25.26 0.94 -19.54
N ARG A 34 25.96 -0.15 -19.22
CA ARG A 34 27.34 -0.40 -19.70
C ARG A 34 27.53 -1.88 -20.04
N GLY A 35 27.83 -2.17 -21.31
CA GLY A 35 28.13 -3.51 -21.79
C GLY A 35 27.02 -4.53 -21.51
N GLN A 36 25.79 -4.24 -21.97
CA GLN A 36 24.56 -5.03 -21.73
C GLN A 36 24.12 -5.17 -20.27
N ARG A 37 24.78 -4.51 -19.31
CA ARG A 37 24.46 -4.60 -17.88
C ARG A 37 24.08 -3.24 -17.31
N TRP A 38 23.15 -3.28 -16.35
CA TRP A 38 22.78 -2.12 -15.54
C TRP A 38 23.71 -2.01 -14.34
N HIS A 39 24.38 -0.86 -14.22
CA HIS A 39 25.21 -0.52 -13.07
C HIS A 39 24.46 0.52 -12.24
N CYS A 40 23.87 0.08 -11.14
CA CYS A 40 23.02 0.90 -10.28
C CYS A 40 23.77 1.39 -9.04
N GLY A 41 23.33 2.53 -8.51
CA GLY A 41 23.61 2.92 -7.13
C GLY A 41 23.20 1.84 -6.12
N ARG A 42 23.76 1.91 -4.92
CA ARG A 42 23.50 0.98 -3.81
C ARG A 42 22.82 1.68 -2.62
N GLU A 43 22.19 2.82 -2.87
CA GLU A 43 21.48 3.55 -1.84
C GLU A 43 20.28 2.74 -1.37
N GLU A 44 20.12 2.70 -0.05
CA GLU A 44 19.00 2.08 0.63
C GLU A 44 17.76 2.97 0.47
N CYS A 45 16.84 2.55 -0.40
CA CYS A 45 15.67 3.34 -0.75
C CYS A 45 14.54 3.18 0.26
N ALA A 46 13.72 4.23 0.39
CA ALA A 46 12.49 4.12 1.16
C ALA A 46 11.49 3.16 0.49
N GLY A 47 10.96 2.21 1.27
CA GLY A 47 9.93 1.25 0.85
C GLY A 47 8.54 1.80 1.12
N THR A 48 7.50 1.12 0.63
CA THR A 48 6.12 1.49 0.96
C THR A 48 5.29 0.27 1.31
N CYS A 49 4.76 0.26 2.52
CA CYS A 49 3.68 -0.63 2.90
C CYS A 49 2.34 -0.08 2.39
N ILE A 50 1.53 -0.97 1.88
CA ILE A 50 0.21 -0.67 1.32
C ILE A 50 -0.83 -1.44 2.13
N ALA A 51 -1.87 -0.75 2.58
CA ALA A 51 -3.10 -1.37 3.07
C ALA A 51 -4.27 -0.77 2.29
N THR A 52 -4.95 -1.58 1.48
CA THR A 52 -6.03 -1.14 0.59
C THR A 52 -7.25 -2.04 0.71
N GLY A 53 -8.45 -1.48 0.68
CA GLY A 53 -9.70 -2.24 0.69
C GLY A 53 -10.04 -2.88 2.04
N ASP A 54 -9.04 -3.13 2.89
CA ASP A 54 -9.10 -3.99 4.07
C ASP A 54 -9.86 -5.28 3.75
N PRO A 55 -9.14 -6.21 3.08
CA PRO A 55 -8.09 -6.87 3.82
C PRO A 55 -6.75 -6.92 3.09
N HIS A 56 -6.53 -6.13 2.04
CA HIS A 56 -5.39 -6.33 1.16
C HIS A 56 -4.15 -5.54 1.60
N TYR A 57 -3.03 -6.25 1.74
CA TYR A 57 -1.76 -5.70 2.18
C TYR A 57 -0.64 -5.99 1.18
N VAL A 58 0.32 -5.07 1.10
CA VAL A 58 1.64 -5.30 0.50
C VAL A 58 2.69 -4.83 1.49
N THR A 59 3.61 -5.72 1.88
CA THR A 59 4.74 -5.42 2.76
C THR A 59 5.76 -4.51 2.07
N PHE A 60 6.74 -4.02 2.82
CA PHE A 60 7.84 -3.22 2.27
C PHE A 60 8.66 -3.95 1.21
N ASP A 61 8.86 -5.27 1.36
CA ASP A 61 9.59 -6.12 0.40
C ASP A 61 8.69 -6.66 -0.73
N GLY A 62 7.40 -6.29 -0.72
CA GLY A 62 6.48 -6.57 -1.82
C GLY A 62 5.66 -7.85 -1.68
N ARG A 63 5.70 -8.54 -0.53
CA ARG A 63 4.83 -9.68 -0.23
C ARG A 63 3.39 -9.19 -0.12
N ALA A 64 2.55 -9.66 -1.03
CA ALA A 64 1.13 -9.34 -1.04
C ALA A 64 0.33 -10.42 -0.31
N PHE A 65 -0.63 -10.02 0.53
CA PHE A 65 -1.47 -10.94 1.29
C PHE A 65 -2.82 -10.33 1.62
N SER A 66 -3.70 -11.13 2.23
CA SER A 66 -4.97 -10.65 2.73
C SER A 66 -5.22 -11.13 4.15
N PHE A 67 -5.73 -10.24 4.99
CA PHE A 67 -5.98 -10.50 6.41
C PHE A 67 -7.18 -9.68 6.88
N LEU A 68 -8.31 -10.35 7.17
CA LEU A 68 -9.58 -9.71 7.56
C LEU A 68 -9.65 -9.51 9.08
N GLY A 69 -8.80 -8.63 9.60
CA GLY A 69 -8.75 -8.35 11.03
C GLY A 69 -9.86 -7.39 11.48
N ASP A 70 -10.69 -7.80 12.44
CA ASP A 70 -11.66 -6.92 13.13
C ASP A 70 -11.08 -6.44 14.47
N CYS A 71 -10.10 -5.53 14.40
CA CYS A 71 -9.50 -4.90 15.57
C CYS A 71 -8.47 -3.82 15.21
N GLU A 72 -7.69 -3.41 16.22
CA GLU A 72 -6.49 -2.60 16.06
C GLU A 72 -5.25 -3.47 15.82
N TYR A 73 -4.52 -3.14 14.75
CA TYR A 73 -3.31 -3.85 14.31
C TYR A 73 -2.14 -2.89 14.14
N LEU A 74 -0.95 -3.37 14.47
CA LEU A 74 0.28 -2.65 14.22
C LEU A 74 0.65 -2.75 12.73
N LEU A 75 0.65 -1.64 12.01
CA LEU A 75 1.20 -1.59 10.65
C LEU A 75 2.71 -1.49 10.70
N ALA A 76 3.25 -0.38 11.23
CA ALA A 76 4.69 -0.12 11.22
C ALA A 76 5.17 0.40 12.58
N ARG A 77 6.40 0.07 12.96
CA ARG A 77 7.03 0.56 14.18
C ARG A 77 8.53 0.69 14.03
N GLU A 78 9.07 1.79 14.52
CA GLU A 78 10.52 1.93 14.61
C GLU A 78 11.10 0.96 15.66
N VAL A 79 12.31 0.43 15.42
CA VAL A 79 12.91 -0.63 16.25
C VAL A 79 13.07 -0.22 17.71
N THR A 80 13.49 1.01 17.98
CA THR A 80 13.63 1.57 19.32
C THR A 80 12.32 2.09 19.93
N GLY A 81 11.22 2.07 19.17
CA GLY A 81 9.89 2.50 19.61
C GLY A 81 9.63 4.01 19.47
N LEU A 82 10.42 4.73 18.66
CA LEU A 82 10.25 6.18 18.48
C LEU A 82 8.89 6.56 17.89
N PHE A 83 8.35 5.71 17.02
CA PHE A 83 7.00 5.86 16.51
C PHE A 83 6.34 4.51 16.25
N ALA A 84 5.01 4.54 16.21
CA ALA A 84 4.17 3.45 15.76
C ALA A 84 3.05 3.99 14.85
N VAL A 85 2.72 3.22 13.82
CA VAL A 85 1.57 3.42 12.94
C VAL A 85 0.65 2.23 13.12
N THR A 86 -0.58 2.48 13.51
CA THR A 86 -1.60 1.45 13.74
C THR A 86 -2.84 1.74 12.91
N THR A 87 -3.55 0.69 12.55
CA THR A 87 -4.85 0.78 11.88
C THR A 87 -5.90 0.12 12.72
N GLU A 88 -7.05 0.77 12.85
CA GLU A 88 -8.26 0.20 13.41
C GLU A 88 -9.15 -0.22 12.24
N ASN A 89 -9.47 -1.51 12.19
CA ASN A 89 -10.36 -2.11 11.21
C ASN A 89 -11.63 -2.57 11.92
N VAL A 90 -12.78 -2.36 11.29
CA VAL A 90 -14.10 -2.73 11.85
C VAL A 90 -14.98 -3.34 10.77
N PRO A 91 -15.98 -4.18 11.11
CA PRO A 91 -16.88 -4.76 10.13
C PRO A 91 -17.66 -3.66 9.42
N CYS A 92 -17.72 -3.72 8.09
CA CYS A 92 -18.32 -2.67 7.26
C CYS A 92 -19.23 -3.26 6.19
N GLY A 93 -20.18 -4.08 6.60
CA GLY A 93 -21.08 -4.77 5.69
C GLY A 93 -21.81 -5.90 6.39
N THR A 94 -22.53 -6.70 5.63
CA THR A 94 -23.14 -7.96 6.11
C THR A 94 -22.34 -9.20 5.70
N SER A 95 -21.36 -9.02 4.82
CA SER A 95 -20.51 -10.08 4.26
C SER A 95 -19.34 -10.51 5.15
N GLY A 96 -19.13 -9.85 6.31
CA GLY A 96 -18.01 -10.14 7.20
C GLY A 96 -16.68 -9.51 6.77
N VAL A 97 -16.69 -8.61 5.78
CA VAL A 97 -15.54 -7.78 5.42
C VAL A 97 -15.33 -6.66 6.44
N THR A 98 -14.06 -6.29 6.63
CA THR A 98 -13.67 -5.19 7.49
C THR A 98 -13.28 -3.98 6.64
N CYS A 99 -13.34 -2.78 7.22
CA CYS A 99 -12.85 -1.56 6.61
C CYS A 99 -11.99 -0.83 7.62
N THR A 100 -10.95 -0.17 7.12
CA THR A 100 -10.16 0.73 7.93
C THR A 100 -11.01 1.92 8.39
N LYS A 101 -11.18 2.03 9.70
CA LYS A 101 -11.91 3.10 10.38
C LYS A 101 -10.99 4.27 10.72
N SER A 102 -9.76 3.97 11.13
CA SER A 102 -8.81 4.99 11.51
C SER A 102 -7.35 4.55 11.35
N VAL A 103 -6.48 5.54 11.17
CA VAL A 103 -5.02 5.40 11.18
C VAL A 103 -4.48 6.26 12.32
N VAL A 104 -3.76 5.64 13.25
CA VAL A 104 -3.14 6.34 14.38
C VAL A 104 -1.64 6.35 14.19
N VAL A 105 -1.04 7.52 14.37
CA VAL A 105 0.42 7.67 14.43
C VAL A 105 0.81 8.22 15.79
N VAL A 106 1.58 7.44 16.53
CA VAL A 106 2.15 7.83 17.82
C VAL A 106 3.62 8.17 17.61
N MET A 107 4.06 9.36 18.02
CA MET A 107 5.45 9.79 17.99
C MET A 107 5.77 10.67 19.20
N GLY A 108 6.58 10.14 20.12
CA GLY A 108 6.77 10.73 21.45
C GLY A 108 5.43 10.91 22.17
N ASN A 109 5.14 12.15 22.60
CA ASN A 109 3.88 12.50 23.27
C ASN A 109 2.80 13.02 22.31
N THR A 110 2.99 12.88 21.00
CA THR A 110 2.02 13.30 19.98
C THR A 110 1.31 12.08 19.42
N ILE A 111 -0.01 12.05 19.57
CA ILE A 111 -0.91 11.04 19.01
C ILE A 111 -1.73 11.73 17.94
N VAL A 112 -1.49 11.39 16.68
CA VAL A 112 -2.27 11.85 15.54
C VAL A 112 -3.26 10.76 15.17
N HIS A 113 -4.54 11.05 15.28
CA HIS A 113 -5.62 10.14 14.91
C HIS A 113 -6.30 10.65 13.64
N MET A 114 -6.09 9.95 12.53
CA MET A 114 -6.71 10.24 11.24
C MET A 114 -7.92 9.32 11.07
N LEU A 115 -9.11 9.89 11.06
CA LEU A 115 -10.37 9.17 11.02
C LEU A 115 -10.87 9.01 9.58
N ARG A 116 -11.77 8.04 9.37
CA ARG A 116 -12.57 7.95 8.16
C ARG A 116 -13.27 9.29 7.88
N GLY A 117 -13.33 9.70 6.61
CA GLY A 117 -13.82 11.03 6.21
C GLY A 117 -12.76 12.15 6.25
N ARG A 118 -11.53 11.84 6.67
CA ARG A 118 -10.37 12.77 6.76
C ARG A 118 -10.49 13.83 7.86
N ASP A 119 -11.25 13.53 8.90
CA ASP A 119 -11.16 14.25 10.16
C ASP A 119 -9.89 13.85 10.91
N VAL A 120 -9.29 14.79 11.62
CA VAL A 120 -8.05 14.57 12.36
C VAL A 120 -8.17 15.10 13.76
N THR A 121 -7.74 14.31 14.74
CA THR A 121 -7.45 14.79 16.08
C THR A 121 -5.97 14.65 16.39
N VAL A 122 -5.43 15.57 17.18
CA VAL A 122 -4.09 15.45 17.73
C VAL A 122 -4.16 15.63 19.24
N ASN A 123 -3.72 14.62 19.97
CA ASN A 123 -3.86 14.53 21.42
C ASN A 123 -5.31 14.76 21.89
N GLY A 124 -6.28 14.18 21.16
CA GLY A 124 -7.72 14.30 21.44
C GLY A 124 -8.37 15.61 21.00
N VAL A 125 -7.61 16.57 20.47
CA VAL A 125 -8.15 17.86 20.00
C VAL A 125 -8.33 17.84 18.48
N SER A 126 -9.52 18.19 18.00
CA SER A 126 -9.80 18.28 16.56
C SER A 126 -8.93 19.34 15.88
N VAL A 127 -8.36 19.00 14.73
CA VAL A 127 -7.49 19.87 13.95
C VAL A 127 -7.80 19.83 12.46
N ARG A 128 -7.43 20.90 11.75
CA ARG A 128 -7.50 20.97 10.29
C ARG A 128 -6.09 21.15 9.72
N PRO A 129 -5.64 20.34 8.75
CA PRO A 129 -4.40 20.57 8.03
C PRO A 129 -4.46 21.88 7.20
N PRO A 130 -3.33 22.56 6.94
CA PRO A 130 -1.97 22.16 7.34
C PRO A 130 -1.64 22.51 8.80
N LYS A 131 -0.86 21.66 9.47
CA LYS A 131 -0.31 21.94 10.82
C LYS A 131 1.09 21.35 10.98
N VAL A 132 1.94 22.09 11.68
CA VAL A 132 3.29 21.66 12.06
C VAL A 132 3.37 21.51 13.57
N TYR A 133 3.92 20.40 14.03
CA TYR A 133 4.12 20.07 15.44
C TYR A 133 5.62 20.05 15.72
N SER A 134 6.20 21.21 15.99
CA SER A 134 7.66 21.37 16.14
C SER A 134 8.29 20.47 17.20
N GLY A 135 7.56 20.12 18.27
CA GLY A 135 8.05 19.24 19.33
C GLY A 135 8.28 17.80 18.89
N SER A 136 7.35 17.22 18.13
CA SER A 136 7.49 15.87 17.55
C SER A 136 8.14 15.87 16.16
N GLY A 137 8.29 17.04 15.53
CA GLY A 137 8.78 17.16 14.16
C GLY A 137 7.78 16.64 13.12
N LEU A 138 6.50 16.52 13.48
CA LEU A 138 5.44 16.08 12.58
C LEU A 138 4.87 17.25 11.77
N THR A 139 4.54 16.98 10.51
CA THR A 139 3.85 17.93 9.62
C THR A 139 2.66 17.22 9.00
N LEU A 140 1.47 17.79 9.20
CA LEU A 140 0.20 17.26 8.71
C LEU A 140 -0.34 18.17 7.61
N GLU A 141 -0.59 17.62 6.42
CA GLU A 141 -1.01 18.36 5.23
C GLU A 141 -2.10 17.61 4.46
N ARG A 142 -2.62 18.24 3.39
CA ARG A 142 -3.49 17.59 2.40
C ARG A 142 -2.73 17.46 1.08
N ALA A 143 -2.69 16.25 0.55
CA ALA A 143 -2.11 15.93 -0.76
C ALA A 143 -3.20 15.36 -1.67
N GLY A 144 -3.88 16.22 -2.41
CA GLY A 144 -5.03 15.83 -3.23
C GLY A 144 -6.16 15.24 -2.37
N LEU A 145 -6.48 13.96 -2.60
CA LEU A 145 -7.50 13.24 -1.82
C LEU A 145 -7.00 12.72 -0.47
N PHE A 146 -5.69 12.77 -0.22
CA PHE A 146 -5.06 12.19 0.96
C PHE A 146 -4.80 13.23 2.06
N LEU A 147 -4.92 12.78 3.31
CA LEU A 147 -4.16 13.34 4.41
C LEU A 147 -2.72 12.82 4.31
N LEU A 148 -1.76 13.72 4.46
CA LEU A 148 -0.34 13.41 4.43
C LEU A 148 0.27 13.80 5.78
N LEU A 149 0.80 12.82 6.50
CA LEU A 149 1.58 13.04 7.72
C LEU A 149 3.05 12.73 7.45
N LEU A 150 3.91 13.73 7.61
CA LEU A 150 5.36 13.63 7.45
C LEU A 150 6.05 13.74 8.81
N SER A 151 7.20 13.09 8.95
CA SER A 151 8.11 13.29 10.08
C SER A 151 9.52 13.65 9.61
N ARG A 152 10.30 14.27 10.49
CA ARG A 152 11.73 14.51 10.27
C ARG A 152 12.58 13.23 10.24
N LEU A 153 12.02 12.10 10.69
CA LEU A 153 12.66 10.78 10.67
C LEU A 153 12.42 10.04 9.34
N GLY A 154 11.79 10.69 8.35
CA GLY A 154 11.53 10.10 7.04
C GLY A 154 10.26 9.25 6.98
N LEU A 155 9.40 9.27 8.00
CA LEU A 155 8.07 8.68 7.95
C LEU A 155 7.16 9.55 7.08
N ALA A 156 6.47 8.91 6.13
CA ALA A 156 5.33 9.48 5.44
C ALA A 156 4.14 8.53 5.52
N VAL A 157 3.01 9.00 6.04
CA VAL A 157 1.74 8.26 6.06
C VAL A 157 0.74 9.00 5.20
N LEU A 158 0.19 8.32 4.19
CA LEU A 158 -0.92 8.79 3.39
C LEU A 158 -2.17 8.00 3.74
N TRP A 159 -3.26 8.72 3.98
CA TRP A 159 -4.57 8.13 4.26
C TRP A 159 -5.64 8.89 3.47
N ASP A 160 -6.41 8.19 2.64
CA ASP A 160 -7.43 8.84 1.80
C ASP A 160 -8.74 9.14 2.55
N GLY A 161 -8.86 8.72 3.81
CA GLY A 161 -10.10 8.84 4.58
C GLY A 161 -11.09 7.72 4.31
N GLY A 162 -10.73 6.71 3.51
CA GLY A 162 -11.62 5.62 3.11
C GLY A 162 -10.94 4.28 3.33
N THR A 163 -10.28 3.77 2.31
CA THR A 163 -9.80 2.38 2.28
C THR A 163 -8.31 2.26 1.95
N ARG A 164 -7.59 3.37 1.74
CA ARG A 164 -6.19 3.33 1.26
C ARG A 164 -5.25 4.01 2.24
N VAL A 165 -4.37 3.21 2.85
CA VAL A 165 -3.23 3.63 3.67
C VAL A 165 -1.93 3.31 2.92
N TYR A 166 -1.02 4.28 2.88
CA TYR A 166 0.35 4.07 2.43
C TYR A 166 1.30 4.53 3.52
N VAL A 167 2.19 3.65 3.96
CA VAL A 167 3.25 3.99 4.92
C VAL A 167 4.58 3.89 4.19
N ARG A 168 5.31 5.00 4.08
CA ARG A 168 6.62 5.07 3.44
C ARG A 168 7.70 5.39 4.47
N LEU A 169 8.75 4.57 4.49
CA LEU A 169 9.84 4.62 5.46
C LEU A 169 11.15 4.14 4.83
N GLY A 170 12.29 4.53 5.40
CA GLY A 170 13.59 3.92 5.09
C GLY A 170 13.77 2.54 5.73
N PRO A 171 14.76 1.74 5.32
CA PRO A 171 14.91 0.32 5.73
C PRO A 171 15.27 0.07 7.19
N GLN A 172 15.62 1.11 7.96
CA GLN A 172 15.94 0.95 9.39
C GLN A 172 14.70 0.75 10.29
N HIS A 173 13.52 0.53 9.72
CA HIS A 173 12.23 0.48 10.42
C HIS A 173 11.53 -0.85 10.14
N ARG A 174 10.86 -1.41 11.15
CA ARG A 174 10.21 -2.74 11.05
C ARG A 174 8.68 -2.62 10.99
N LEU A 175 8.03 -3.57 10.32
CA LEU A 175 6.60 -3.93 10.30
C LEU A 175 5.72 -3.33 9.19
N CYS A 176 4.83 -4.18 8.66
CA CYS A 176 4.60 -4.46 7.23
C CYS A 176 5.77 -5.24 6.60
N GLY A 177 6.16 -6.35 7.21
CA GLY A 177 7.40 -7.07 6.87
C GLY A 177 8.58 -6.64 7.75
N ASN A 178 9.75 -7.25 7.53
CA ASN A 178 10.97 -6.85 8.26
C ASN A 178 11.84 -5.84 7.46
N PHE A 179 11.49 -5.61 6.18
CA PHE A 179 12.12 -4.68 5.26
C PHE A 179 13.63 -4.94 5.03
N ASP A 180 13.98 -6.22 4.87
CA ASP A 180 15.36 -6.66 4.61
C ASP A 180 15.62 -7.01 3.13
N GLY A 181 14.63 -6.82 2.27
CA GLY A 181 14.68 -7.14 0.84
C GLY A 181 14.26 -8.59 0.50
N ASP A 182 13.90 -9.41 1.49
CA ASP A 182 13.44 -10.79 1.31
C ASP A 182 11.96 -10.97 1.69
N ALA A 183 11.10 -10.88 0.67
CA ALA A 183 9.67 -11.08 0.79
C ALA A 183 9.25 -12.49 1.27
N GLU A 184 10.13 -13.48 1.35
CA GLU A 184 9.77 -14.82 1.84
C GLU A 184 9.75 -14.93 3.36
N ASN A 185 10.43 -14.03 4.06
CA ASN A 185 10.50 -14.03 5.52
C ASN A 185 9.59 -12.98 6.19
N ASP A 186 8.85 -12.23 5.37
CA ASP A 186 8.00 -11.10 5.77
C ASP A 186 6.89 -11.46 6.76
N PHE A 187 6.48 -12.73 6.81
CA PHE A 187 5.53 -13.27 7.77
C PHE A 187 6.16 -13.61 9.12
N SER A 188 7.11 -12.79 9.57
CA SER A 188 7.68 -12.90 10.90
C SER A 188 6.70 -12.36 11.95
N SER A 189 6.30 -13.21 12.89
CA SER A 189 5.41 -12.85 13.99
C SER A 189 6.06 -11.86 14.97
N ARG A 190 5.28 -11.36 15.92
CA ARG A 190 5.77 -10.49 17.00
C ARG A 190 6.92 -11.10 17.81
N GLN A 191 7.00 -12.43 17.88
CA GLN A 191 8.06 -13.18 18.55
C GLN A 191 9.27 -13.47 17.65
N GLY A 192 9.23 -13.04 16.38
CA GLY A 192 10.28 -13.29 15.39
C GLY A 192 10.25 -14.70 14.79
N VAL A 193 9.12 -15.40 14.88
CA VAL A 193 8.93 -16.72 14.28
C VAL A 193 8.30 -16.55 12.90
N LEU A 194 8.82 -17.25 11.90
CA LEU A 194 8.23 -17.25 10.56
C LEU A 194 6.91 -18.04 10.57
N GLU A 195 5.82 -17.34 10.26
CA GLU A 195 4.49 -17.92 10.19
C GLU A 195 4.17 -18.40 8.77
N PRO A 196 3.52 -19.56 8.62
CA PRO A 196 3.23 -20.12 7.30
C PRO A 196 2.03 -19.46 6.62
N THR A 197 1.15 -18.77 7.36
CA THR A 197 -0.07 -18.17 6.81
C THR A 197 -0.24 -16.70 7.20
N PRO A 198 -0.93 -15.90 6.37
CA PRO A 198 -1.25 -14.50 6.69
C PRO A 198 -2.06 -14.34 7.97
N GLU A 199 -2.92 -15.31 8.31
CA GLU A 199 -3.77 -15.28 9.50
C GLU A 199 -2.94 -15.41 10.78
N LEU A 200 -2.03 -16.39 10.84
CA LEU A 200 -1.12 -16.56 11.97
C LEU A 200 -0.22 -15.33 12.13
N PHE A 201 0.31 -14.83 11.02
CA PHE A 201 1.10 -13.60 10.99
C PHE A 201 0.30 -12.40 11.53
N GLY A 202 -0.85 -12.08 10.94
CA GLY A 202 -1.68 -10.92 11.31
C GLY A 202 -2.22 -11.00 12.74
N ASN A 203 -2.64 -12.19 13.19
CA ASN A 203 -3.09 -12.42 14.56
C ASN A 203 -1.99 -12.15 15.60
N SER A 204 -0.71 -12.35 15.26
CA SER A 204 0.42 -12.03 16.16
C SER A 204 0.63 -10.51 16.36
N TRP A 205 0.10 -9.69 15.44
CA TRP A 205 0.26 -8.23 15.42
C TRP A 205 -0.91 -7.44 16.01
N ARG A 206 -1.92 -8.13 16.58
CA ARG A 206 -3.00 -7.51 17.38
C ARG A 206 -2.42 -6.65 18.52
N LEU A 207 -3.06 -5.52 18.80
CA LEU A 207 -2.67 -4.65 19.94
C LEU A 207 -3.28 -5.09 21.27
N SER A 208 -4.38 -5.83 21.23
CA SER A 208 -5.09 -6.31 22.41
C SER A 208 -5.39 -7.80 22.31
N LEU A 209 -5.30 -8.52 23.43
CA LEU A 209 -5.73 -9.92 23.52
C LEU A 209 -7.26 -10.07 23.47
N LEU A 210 -8.00 -8.97 23.60
CA LEU A 210 -9.46 -8.95 23.44
C LEU A 210 -9.90 -8.96 21.97
N CYS A 211 -8.96 -8.69 21.05
CA CYS A 211 -9.21 -8.75 19.62
C CYS A 211 -9.52 -10.20 19.19
N PRO A 212 -10.55 -10.45 18.38
CA PRO A 212 -10.84 -11.79 17.86
C PRO A 212 -9.68 -12.31 17.00
N GLU A 213 -9.57 -13.64 16.93
CA GLU A 213 -8.66 -14.30 15.98
C GLU A 213 -9.33 -14.47 14.64
N VAL A 214 -8.58 -14.15 13.59
CA VAL A 214 -8.98 -14.48 12.21
C VAL A 214 -8.63 -15.94 11.97
N ASN A 215 -9.65 -16.80 11.92
CA ASN A 215 -9.50 -18.26 11.76
C ASN A 215 -10.17 -18.78 10.47
N THR A 216 -10.75 -17.90 9.66
CA THR A 216 -11.63 -18.26 8.55
C THR A 216 -10.99 -18.01 7.19
N LEU A 217 -11.31 -18.89 6.24
CA LEU A 217 -11.15 -18.64 4.81
C LEU A 217 -11.90 -17.35 4.42
N ALA A 218 -11.39 -16.63 3.43
CA ALA A 218 -11.99 -15.39 2.93
C ALA A 218 -13.51 -15.54 2.70
N PRO A 219 -14.32 -14.51 2.99
CA PRO A 219 -15.76 -14.54 2.76
C PRO A 219 -16.10 -15.01 1.36
N GLN A 220 -17.12 -15.85 1.22
CA GLN A 220 -17.57 -16.29 -0.09
C GLN A 220 -18.14 -15.10 -0.88
N GLU A 221 -17.74 -14.98 -2.15
CA GLU A 221 -18.27 -13.94 -3.04
C GLU A 221 -19.80 -14.02 -3.11
N SER A 222 -20.47 -12.88 -2.93
CA SER A 222 -21.93 -12.79 -3.08
C SER A 222 -22.33 -13.18 -4.50
N PRO A 223 -23.14 -14.25 -4.70
CA PRO A 223 -23.51 -14.72 -6.03
C PRO A 223 -24.26 -13.67 -6.87
N HIS A 224 -24.99 -12.77 -6.21
CA HIS A 224 -25.75 -11.72 -6.87
C HIS A 224 -24.90 -10.50 -7.25
N ARG A 225 -23.85 -10.19 -6.46
CA ARG A 225 -22.98 -9.03 -6.70
C ARG A 225 -21.79 -9.35 -7.60
N ALA A 226 -21.29 -10.58 -7.58
CA ALA A 226 -20.10 -10.99 -8.34
C ALA A 226 -20.19 -10.67 -9.85
N PRO A 227 -21.32 -10.86 -10.57
CA PRO A 227 -21.42 -10.48 -11.97
C PRO A 227 -21.25 -8.97 -12.22
N TRP A 228 -21.77 -8.13 -11.32
CA TRP A 228 -21.61 -6.68 -11.40
C TRP A 228 -20.18 -6.26 -11.08
N ALA A 229 -19.60 -6.79 -9.99
CA ALA A 229 -18.23 -6.50 -9.57
C ALA A 229 -17.21 -6.87 -10.67
N ARG A 230 -17.26 -8.09 -11.21
CA ARG A 230 -16.39 -8.54 -12.31
C ARG A 230 -16.52 -7.65 -13.55
N ARG A 231 -17.74 -7.27 -13.91
CA ARG A 231 -17.98 -6.37 -15.05
C ARG A 231 -17.33 -5.01 -14.83
N ARG A 232 -17.50 -4.41 -13.65
CA ARG A 232 -16.98 -3.07 -13.34
C ARG A 232 -15.46 -3.08 -13.15
N CYS A 233 -14.90 -4.06 -12.46
CA CYS A 233 -13.46 -4.24 -12.27
C CYS A 233 -12.71 -4.63 -13.54
N SER A 234 -13.41 -5.12 -14.57
CA SER A 234 -12.78 -5.50 -15.85
C SER A 234 -12.01 -4.37 -16.52
N VAL A 235 -12.30 -3.09 -16.20
CA VAL A 235 -11.55 -1.93 -16.71
C VAL A 235 -10.05 -2.04 -16.44
N LEU A 236 -9.64 -2.65 -15.32
CA LEU A 236 -8.23 -2.84 -14.96
C LEU A 236 -7.49 -3.71 -15.98
N ARG A 237 -8.21 -4.61 -16.67
CA ARG A 237 -7.67 -5.52 -17.69
C ARG A 237 -7.81 -4.99 -19.12
N GLN A 238 -8.42 -3.83 -19.30
CA GLN A 238 -8.67 -3.25 -20.62
C GLN A 238 -7.53 -2.35 -21.09
N ARG A 239 -7.63 -1.87 -22.34
CA ARG A 239 -6.63 -0.99 -22.99
C ARG A 239 -6.28 0.25 -22.18
N LEU A 240 -7.22 0.78 -21.40
CA LEU A 240 -7.00 1.95 -20.55
C LEU A 240 -5.83 1.77 -19.59
N PHE A 241 -5.68 0.57 -19.03
CA PHE A 241 -4.64 0.22 -18.07
C PHE A 241 -3.50 -0.61 -18.66
N ALA A 242 -3.57 -0.97 -19.94
CA ALA A 242 -2.55 -1.78 -20.63
C ALA A 242 -1.10 -1.28 -20.45
N PRO A 243 -0.81 0.04 -20.45
CA PRO A 243 0.56 0.52 -20.23
C PRO A 243 1.17 0.10 -18.88
N CYS A 244 0.36 -0.27 -17.89
CA CYS A 244 0.80 -0.62 -16.54
C CYS A 244 0.88 -2.13 -16.30
N HIS A 245 0.31 -2.96 -17.18
CA HIS A 245 0.19 -4.41 -16.96
C HIS A 245 1.54 -5.12 -16.76
N ASP A 246 2.59 -4.64 -17.42
CA ASP A 246 3.95 -5.20 -17.29
C ASP A 246 4.68 -4.71 -16.03
N ALA A 247 4.28 -3.55 -15.49
CA ALA A 247 4.94 -2.92 -14.35
C ALA A 247 4.31 -3.31 -13.01
N VAL A 248 3.00 -3.59 -12.99
CA VAL A 248 2.21 -3.88 -11.80
C VAL A 248 1.29 -5.08 -12.06
N PRO A 249 1.29 -6.13 -11.21
CA PRO A 249 0.49 -7.34 -11.42
C PRO A 249 -1.02 -7.10 -11.53
N CYS A 250 -1.53 -6.91 -12.75
CA CYS A 250 -2.93 -6.56 -13.02
C CYS A 250 -3.94 -7.54 -12.41
N GLN A 251 -3.65 -8.85 -12.52
CA GLN A 251 -4.57 -9.90 -12.05
C GLN A 251 -4.85 -9.77 -10.55
N ARG A 252 -3.83 -9.47 -9.73
CA ARG A 252 -3.97 -9.28 -8.29
C ARG A 252 -4.96 -8.15 -7.97
N PHE A 253 -4.77 -6.98 -8.58
CA PHE A 253 -5.63 -5.82 -8.34
C PHE A 253 -7.03 -6.00 -8.92
N TYR A 254 -7.19 -6.79 -9.99
CA TYR A 254 -8.49 -7.20 -10.49
C TYR A 254 -9.22 -8.07 -9.45
N ASP A 255 -8.56 -9.07 -8.88
CA ASP A 255 -9.16 -9.94 -7.87
C ASP A 255 -9.52 -9.17 -6.59
N TRP A 256 -8.65 -8.25 -6.16
CA TRP A 256 -8.91 -7.33 -5.04
C TRP A 256 -10.11 -6.42 -5.31
N CYS A 257 -10.18 -5.82 -6.51
CA CYS A 257 -11.33 -5.01 -6.89
C CYS A 257 -12.63 -5.81 -6.86
N VAL A 258 -12.63 -7.05 -7.36
CA VAL A 258 -13.82 -7.91 -7.33
C VAL A 258 -14.21 -8.24 -5.89
N PHE A 259 -13.24 -8.54 -5.04
CA PHE A 259 -13.45 -8.77 -3.61
C PHE A 259 -14.11 -7.56 -2.94
N ASP A 260 -13.49 -6.38 -3.04
CA ASP A 260 -13.96 -5.13 -2.42
C ASP A 260 -15.36 -4.75 -2.93
N ALA A 261 -15.59 -4.80 -4.25
CA ALA A 261 -16.87 -4.46 -4.86
C ALA A 261 -17.99 -5.46 -4.52
N CYS A 262 -17.65 -6.71 -4.19
CA CYS A 262 -18.59 -7.69 -3.66
C CYS A 262 -18.89 -7.46 -2.18
N GLY A 263 -17.88 -7.10 -1.38
CA GLY A 263 -17.97 -6.95 0.06
C GLY A 263 -18.81 -5.75 0.52
N CYS A 264 -18.77 -4.65 -0.23
CA CYS A 264 -19.53 -3.44 0.09
C CYS A 264 -21.02 -3.59 -0.28
N ASP A 265 -21.80 -4.15 0.63
CA ASP A 265 -23.21 -4.51 0.45
C ASP A 265 -24.21 -3.61 1.20
N SER A 266 -23.71 -2.74 2.08
CA SER A 266 -24.51 -1.85 2.95
C SER A 266 -24.68 -0.42 2.39
N GLY A 267 -24.43 -0.21 1.09
CA GLY A 267 -24.41 1.10 0.44
C GLY A 267 -22.99 1.69 0.35
N GLY A 268 -22.75 2.52 -0.67
CA GLY A 268 -21.39 3.00 -0.98
C GLY A 268 -20.61 2.11 -1.95
N ASP A 269 -21.27 1.21 -2.67
CA ASP A 269 -20.69 0.27 -3.63
C ASP A 269 -19.76 0.94 -4.66
N CYS A 270 -20.14 2.15 -5.09
CA CYS A 270 -19.34 2.97 -5.98
C CYS A 270 -18.05 3.47 -5.30
N GLU A 271 -18.07 3.76 -3.99
CA GLU A 271 -16.89 4.20 -3.24
C GLU A 271 -15.83 3.08 -3.23
N CYS A 272 -16.20 1.85 -2.85
CA CYS A 272 -15.29 0.72 -2.79
C CYS A 272 -14.70 0.37 -4.17
N LEU A 273 -15.54 0.32 -5.20
CA LEU A 273 -15.11 0.13 -6.58
C LEU A 273 -14.09 1.21 -7.00
N CYS A 274 -14.41 2.49 -6.76
CA CYS A 274 -13.57 3.60 -7.18
C CYS A 274 -12.24 3.64 -6.41
N THR A 275 -12.24 3.30 -5.12
CA THR A 275 -11.00 3.21 -4.34
C THR A 275 -10.14 2.03 -4.78
N ALA A 276 -10.73 0.88 -5.13
CA ALA A 276 -9.98 -0.28 -5.61
C ALA A 276 -9.33 -0.01 -6.97
N ILE A 277 -10.05 0.64 -7.90
CA ILE A 277 -9.47 1.07 -9.18
C ILE A 277 -8.38 2.13 -8.95
N ALA A 278 -8.62 3.08 -8.04
CA ALA A 278 -7.64 4.10 -7.70
C ALA A 278 -6.37 3.51 -7.06
N ALA A 279 -6.47 2.39 -6.32
CA ALA A 279 -5.30 1.71 -5.77
C ALA A 279 -4.37 1.16 -6.86
N TYR A 280 -4.93 0.55 -7.91
CA TYR A 280 -4.12 0.10 -9.06
C TYR A 280 -3.51 1.28 -9.80
N ALA A 281 -4.29 2.33 -10.06
CA ALA A 281 -3.81 3.55 -10.72
C ALA A 281 -2.69 4.25 -9.93
N GLU A 282 -2.77 4.25 -8.60
CA GLU A 282 -1.72 4.79 -7.73
C GLU A 282 -0.43 3.97 -7.85
N GLU A 283 -0.51 2.64 -7.83
CA GLU A 283 0.67 1.79 -8.00
C GLU A 283 1.29 1.94 -9.39
N CYS A 284 0.48 2.12 -10.45
CA CYS A 284 0.98 2.50 -11.77
C CYS A 284 1.73 3.85 -11.73
N GLY A 285 1.15 4.84 -11.06
CA GLY A 285 1.77 6.17 -10.87
C GLY A 285 3.10 6.09 -10.14
N ARG A 286 3.23 5.22 -9.14
CA ARG A 286 4.49 4.95 -8.42
C ARG A 286 5.57 4.32 -9.30
N ARG A 287 5.17 3.61 -10.37
CA ARG A 287 6.08 3.13 -11.44
C ARG A 287 6.32 4.16 -12.55
N GLY A 288 5.85 5.40 -12.38
CA GLY A 288 5.97 6.49 -13.37
C GLY A 288 4.96 6.40 -14.52
N ILE A 289 3.94 5.54 -14.41
CA ILE A 289 2.94 5.29 -15.44
C ILE A 289 1.64 5.97 -15.03
N HIS A 290 1.48 7.24 -15.43
CA HIS A 290 0.32 8.04 -15.08
C HIS A 290 -0.84 7.81 -16.05
N ILE A 291 -1.95 7.27 -15.54
CA ILE A 291 -3.14 6.92 -16.34
C ILE A 291 -4.30 7.82 -15.93
N ARG A 292 -4.91 8.51 -16.89
CA ARG A 292 -6.16 9.27 -16.69
C ARG A 292 -7.35 8.34 -16.91
N TRP A 293 -7.89 7.78 -15.83
CA TRP A 293 -8.91 6.73 -15.89
C TRP A 293 -10.32 7.17 -15.46
N ARG A 294 -10.45 8.29 -14.76
CA ARG A 294 -11.73 8.81 -14.28
C ARG A 294 -12.55 9.42 -15.42
N SER A 295 -13.86 9.19 -15.41
CA SER A 295 -14.83 9.70 -16.38
C SER A 295 -16.23 9.80 -15.76
N GLN A 296 -17.19 10.41 -16.46
CA GLN A 296 -18.56 10.54 -15.94
C GLN A 296 -19.24 9.17 -15.72
N GLU A 297 -18.82 8.15 -16.46
CA GLU A 297 -19.31 6.77 -16.37
C GLU A 297 -18.49 5.88 -15.42
N LEU A 298 -17.33 6.38 -14.97
CA LEU A 298 -16.37 5.68 -14.12
C LEU A 298 -15.62 6.65 -13.17
N CYS A 299 -16.13 6.80 -11.95
CA CYS A 299 -15.43 7.35 -10.78
C CYS A 299 -14.77 8.74 -10.91
#